data_AF-A0A2J6X950-F1
#
_entry.id   AF-A0A2J6X950-F1
#
_cell.length_a   1.000
_cell.length_b   1.000
_cell.length_c   1.000
_cell.angle_alpha   90.00
_cell.angle_beta   90.00
_cell.angle_gamma   90.00
#
_symmetry.space_group_name_H-M   'P 1'
#
loop_
_entity.id
_entity.type
_entity.pdbx_description
1 polymer ?
#
loop_
_entity_poly.entity_id
_entity_poly.type
_entity_poly.pdbx_seq_one_letter_code
_entity_poly.pdbx_strand_id
1 'polypeptide(L)'
;VPKLVPFSILLFFYPYFYYTSSDSLAVISKNGMSKINYFDRIDWTEKSIAHISRHNVVPEGVEEGIFDDTPHLRLANIVPTEPSPRTIVYCQTAAGRYLFVVITPLTHRSVRVVTARDMDKSEIAYYKKRRR
;
A
#
# COMPACT_ATOMS: atom_id res chain seq x y z
N VAL A 1 27.39 -10.03 2.84
CA VAL A 1 26.47 -11.18 2.95
C VAL A 1 25.65 -11.01 4.22
N PRO A 2 24.40 -10.51 4.17
CA PRO A 2 23.59 -10.47 5.38
C PRO A 2 23.05 -11.88 5.66
N LYS A 3 23.31 -12.33 6.88
CA LYS A 3 23.02 -13.65 7.41
C LYS A 3 21.51 -13.79 7.68
N LEU A 4 20.91 -14.87 7.17
CA LEU A 4 19.59 -15.34 7.56
C LEU A 4 19.65 -15.84 9.02
N VAL A 5 18.84 -15.27 9.89
CA VAL A 5 18.64 -15.73 11.28
C VAL A 5 17.43 -16.68 11.32
N PRO A 6 17.44 -17.75 12.13
CA PRO A 6 16.52 -18.87 11.95
C PRO A 6 15.16 -18.66 12.63
N PHE A 7 14.15 -19.25 12.00
CA PHE A 7 12.76 -19.39 12.44
C PHE A 7 12.62 -20.01 13.83
N SER A 8 11.76 -19.46 14.69
CA SER A 8 11.14 -20.19 15.81
C SER A 8 9.89 -19.48 16.38
N ILE A 9 8.77 -20.21 16.35
CA ILE A 9 7.54 -20.14 17.18
C ILE A 9 6.41 -19.19 16.74
N LEU A 10 5.28 -19.83 16.43
CA LEU A 10 3.98 -19.30 16.06
C LEU A 10 3.17 -18.96 17.32
N LEU A 11 2.70 -17.72 17.46
CA LEU A 11 1.61 -17.35 18.36
C LEU A 11 0.58 -16.50 17.61
N PHE A 12 -0.65 -16.98 17.61
CA PHE A 12 -1.83 -16.39 16.97
C PHE A 12 -2.33 -15.15 17.75
N PHE A 13 -1.85 -13.94 17.44
CA PHE A 13 -2.54 -12.67 17.70
C PHE A 13 -1.93 -11.59 16.75
N TYR A 14 -2.77 -10.85 16.01
CA TYR A 14 -2.47 -9.78 15.00
C TYR A 14 -1.28 -8.81 15.33
N PRO A 15 -0.76 -7.98 14.39
CA PRO A 15 -0.56 -8.16 12.94
C PRO A 15 0.69 -7.45 12.30
N TYR A 16 1.02 -7.79 11.05
CA TYR A 16 1.86 -7.04 10.09
C TYR A 16 3.33 -6.77 10.43
N PHE A 17 4.24 -7.28 9.59
CA PHE A 17 5.64 -6.86 9.53
C PHE A 17 5.93 -6.34 8.11
N TYR A 18 6.67 -5.22 7.99
CA TYR A 18 7.04 -4.60 6.72
C TYR A 18 8.56 -4.35 6.66
N TYR A 19 9.13 -4.47 5.46
CA TYR A 19 10.45 -3.95 5.10
C TYR A 19 10.27 -3.02 3.90
N THR A 20 10.73 -1.78 4.04
CA THR A 20 10.96 -0.83 2.95
C THR A 20 12.45 -0.92 2.62
N SER A 21 12.78 -1.28 1.39
CA SER A 21 14.02 -0.82 0.77
C SER A 21 13.62 0.32 -0.16
N SER A 22 14.52 1.27 -0.41
CA SER A 22 14.29 2.54 -1.13
C SER A 22 13.44 2.50 -2.40
N ASP A 23 13.25 1.33 -3.02
CA ASP A 23 12.58 1.16 -4.31
C ASP A 23 11.43 0.12 -4.28
N SER A 24 10.99 -0.38 -3.10
CA SER A 24 9.93 -1.40 -3.06
C SER A 24 9.08 -1.45 -1.79
N LEU A 25 7.76 -1.70 -1.97
CA LEU A 25 6.81 -1.92 -0.89
C LEU A 25 6.34 -3.37 -0.81
N ALA A 26 6.37 -3.93 0.39
CA ALA A 26 5.94 -5.29 0.73
C ALA A 26 4.45 -5.36 1.13
N VAL A 27 3.65 -6.18 0.45
CA VAL A 27 2.26 -6.52 0.81
C VAL A 27 2.13 -8.02 1.04
N ILE A 28 1.56 -8.43 2.18
CA ILE A 28 1.34 -9.83 2.53
C ILE A 28 -0.04 -10.29 2.02
N SER A 29 -0.06 -11.30 1.14
CA SER A 29 -1.29 -11.98 0.71
C SER A 29 -1.74 -13.02 1.74
N LYS A 30 -3.05 -13.10 2.04
CA LYS A 30 -3.63 -14.10 2.97
C LYS A 30 -3.98 -15.45 2.32
N ASN A 31 -3.90 -15.56 0.99
CA ASN A 31 -4.21 -16.82 0.31
C ASN A 31 -2.96 -17.71 0.33
N GLY A 32 -2.85 -18.56 1.37
CA GLY A 32 -2.00 -19.76 1.43
C GLY A 32 -0.60 -19.63 0.82
N MET A 33 0.42 -19.49 1.67
CA MET A 33 1.86 -19.33 1.39
C MET A 33 2.32 -17.87 1.39
N SER A 34 2.88 -17.44 2.53
CA SER A 34 4.12 -16.67 2.73
C SER A 34 4.74 -15.86 1.56
N LYS A 35 3.95 -15.26 0.69
CA LYS A 35 4.44 -14.45 -0.43
C LYS A 35 4.28 -12.99 -0.07
N ILE A 36 5.42 -12.38 0.28
CA ILE A 36 5.56 -10.94 0.31
C ILE A 36 5.59 -10.49 -1.15
N ASN A 37 4.57 -9.75 -1.58
CA ASN A 37 4.56 -9.12 -2.88
C ASN A 37 5.28 -7.78 -2.74
N TYR A 38 6.42 -7.67 -3.39
CA TYR A 38 7.15 -6.41 -3.52
C TYR A 38 6.72 -5.73 -4.80
N PHE A 39 6.17 -4.52 -4.72
CA PHE A 39 5.93 -3.71 -5.91
C PHE A 39 6.82 -2.47 -5.90
N ASP A 40 7.28 -2.10 -7.10
CA ASP A 40 8.22 -1.01 -7.34
C ASP A 40 7.69 0.00 -8.37
N ARG A 41 6.50 -0.25 -8.92
CA ARG A 41 5.88 0.64 -9.90
C ARG A 41 4.37 0.59 -9.87
N ILE A 42 3.77 1.69 -10.29
CA ILE A 42 2.33 1.82 -10.52
C ILE A 42 2.09 1.75 -12.04
N ASP A 43 1.19 0.85 -12.45
CA ASP A 43 0.71 0.77 -13.82
C ASP A 43 -0.47 1.75 -13.99
N TRP A 44 -0.16 2.94 -14.49
CA TRP A 44 -1.13 3.98 -14.78
C TRP A 44 -1.86 3.71 -16.09
N THR A 45 -3.16 3.97 -16.08
CA THR A 45 -4.02 3.95 -17.26
C THR A 45 -4.72 5.29 -17.34
N GLU A 46 -5.12 5.73 -18.53
CA GLU A 46 -5.93 6.95 -18.68
C GLU A 46 -7.17 6.93 -17.78
N LYS A 47 -7.79 5.75 -17.63
CA LYS A 47 -8.94 5.55 -16.74
C LYS A 47 -8.60 5.79 -15.28
N SER A 48 -7.47 5.28 -14.78
CA SER A 48 -7.08 5.47 -13.37
C SER A 48 -6.65 6.91 -13.11
N ILE A 49 -5.91 7.54 -14.04
CA ILE A 49 -5.53 8.96 -13.97
C ILE A 49 -6.79 9.84 -13.93
N ALA A 50 -7.72 9.64 -14.87
CA ALA A 50 -8.98 10.38 -14.91
C ALA A 50 -9.89 10.10 -13.71
N HIS A 51 -9.74 8.96 -13.03
CA HIS A 51 -10.48 8.67 -11.81
C HIS A 51 -9.96 9.46 -10.61
N ILE A 52 -8.63 9.48 -10.40
CA ILE A 52 -8.01 10.19 -9.27
C ILE A 52 -8.04 11.71 -9.45
N SER A 53 -8.03 12.21 -10.69
CA SER A 53 -8.12 13.65 -10.95
C SER A 53 -9.44 14.26 -10.46
N ARG A 54 -10.53 13.48 -10.44
CA ARG A 54 -11.82 13.88 -9.82
C ARG A 54 -11.72 14.13 -8.31
N HIS A 55 -10.67 13.63 -7.68
CA HIS A 55 -10.35 13.86 -6.27
C HIS A 55 -9.22 14.88 -6.08
N ASN A 56 -8.86 15.64 -7.11
CA ASN A 56 -7.73 16.59 -7.10
C ASN A 56 -6.40 15.92 -6.70
N VAL A 57 -6.21 14.68 -7.13
CA VAL A 57 -4.97 13.91 -6.93
C VAL A 57 -4.34 13.67 -8.30
N VAL A 58 -3.02 13.85 -8.36
CA VAL A 58 -2.21 13.60 -9.55
C VAL A 58 -1.35 12.34 -9.34
N PRO A 59 -1.00 11.61 -10.40
CA PRO A 59 -0.18 10.38 -10.31
C PRO A 59 1.10 10.55 -9.49
N GLU A 60 1.82 11.66 -9.69
CA GLU A 60 3.10 11.96 -9.06
C GLU A 60 2.96 12.05 -7.54
N GLY A 61 1.89 12.66 -7.04
CA GLY A 61 1.63 12.75 -5.59
C GLY A 61 1.29 11.40 -4.97
N VAL A 62 0.72 10.47 -5.76
CA VAL A 62 0.48 9.10 -5.31
C VAL A 62 1.80 8.33 -5.26
N GLU A 63 2.63 8.43 -6.30
CA GLU A 63 3.95 7.80 -6.35
C GLU A 63 4.84 8.27 -5.21
N GLU A 64 4.96 9.58 -5.02
CA GLU A 64 5.71 10.20 -3.92
C GLU A 64 5.24 9.68 -2.55
N GLY A 65 3.93 9.71 -2.27
CA GLY A 65 3.42 9.23 -0.99
C GLY A 65 3.65 7.73 -0.78
N ILE A 66 3.64 6.94 -1.84
CA ILE A 66 3.79 5.48 -1.76
C ILE A 66 5.28 5.09 -1.64
N PHE A 67 6.16 5.68 -2.43
CA PHE A 67 7.55 5.22 -2.55
C PHE A 67 8.55 6.07 -1.75
N ASP A 68 8.29 7.37 -1.57
CA ASP A 68 9.27 8.30 -0.95
C ASP A 68 9.00 8.54 0.56
N ASP A 69 7.85 8.09 1.08
CA ASP A 69 7.52 8.10 2.52
C ASP A 69 7.49 6.66 3.09
N THR A 70 7.21 6.52 4.39
CA THR A 70 6.88 5.24 5.01
C THR A 70 5.35 5.11 5.12
N PRO A 71 4.67 4.57 4.09
CA PRO A 71 3.22 4.45 4.12
C PRO A 71 2.77 3.38 5.12
N HIS A 72 1.55 3.56 5.63
CA HIS A 72 0.88 2.53 6.42
C HIS A 72 -0.07 1.72 5.51
N LEU A 73 0.12 0.41 5.47
CA LEU A 73 -0.66 -0.50 4.63
C LEU A 73 -1.73 -1.24 5.45
N ARG A 74 -2.89 -1.45 4.83
CA ARG A 74 -3.99 -2.23 5.40
C ARG A 74 -4.67 -3.02 4.29
N LEU A 75 -4.83 -4.34 4.47
CA LEU A 75 -5.65 -5.13 3.56
C LEU A 75 -7.09 -4.61 3.56
N ALA A 76 -7.63 -4.37 2.36
CA ALA A 76 -9.05 -4.10 2.18
C ALA A 76 -9.86 -5.40 2.37
N ASN A 77 -11.17 -5.25 2.45
CA ASN A 77 -12.07 -6.41 2.48
C ASN A 77 -11.88 -7.26 1.21
N ILE A 78 -11.92 -8.58 1.40
CA ILE A 78 -11.87 -9.53 0.29
C ILE A 78 -13.16 -9.38 -0.50
N VAL A 79 -13.03 -9.10 -1.79
CA VAL A 79 -14.16 -9.09 -2.73
C VAL A 79 -14.19 -10.46 -3.41
N PRO A 80 -15.26 -11.26 -3.28
CA PRO A 80 -15.30 -12.64 -3.82
C PRO A 80 -15.07 -12.72 -5.33
N THR A 81 -15.36 -11.65 -6.07
CA THR A 81 -15.19 -11.57 -7.52
C THR A 81 -13.79 -11.14 -7.95
N GLU A 82 -12.90 -10.80 -7.02
CA GLU A 82 -11.54 -10.37 -7.32
C GLU A 82 -10.51 -11.45 -6.96
N PRO A 83 -9.55 -11.75 -7.85
CA PRO A 83 -8.57 -12.81 -7.64
C PRO A 83 -7.55 -12.47 -6.54
N SER A 84 -7.48 -11.20 -6.10
CA SER A 84 -6.53 -10.74 -5.09
C SER A 84 -7.15 -9.62 -4.26
N PRO A 85 -6.92 -9.60 -2.93
CA PRO A 85 -7.44 -8.53 -2.09
C PRO A 85 -6.79 -7.20 -2.46
N ARG A 86 -7.60 -6.15 -2.50
CA ARG A 86 -7.09 -4.78 -2.61
C ARG A 86 -6.34 -4.40 -1.34
N THR A 87 -5.40 -3.49 -1.46
CA THR A 87 -4.65 -2.93 -0.33
C THR A 87 -4.94 -1.45 -0.24
N ILE A 88 -5.23 -0.99 0.97
CA ILE A 88 -5.34 0.42 1.31
C ILE A 88 -3.97 0.89 1.77
N VAL A 89 -3.49 1.96 1.15
CA VAL A 89 -2.25 2.65 1.47
C VAL A 89 -2.61 4.00 2.06
N TYR A 90 -2.08 4.27 3.25
CA TYR A 90 -2.15 5.56 3.89
C TYR A 90 -0.77 6.19 3.83
N CYS A 91 -0.65 7.33 3.15
CA CYS A 91 0.63 8.00 2.96
C CYS A 91 0.54 9.51 3.15
N GLN A 92 1.70 10.15 3.26
CA GLN A 92 1.83 11.60 3.23
C GLN A 92 2.76 12.01 2.08
N THR A 93 2.37 12.99 1.27
CA THR A 93 3.26 13.60 0.27
C THR A 93 4.25 14.56 0.95
N ALA A 94 5.35 14.96 0.30
CA ALA A 94 6.27 15.95 0.88
C ALA A 94 5.62 17.33 1.04
N ALA A 95 4.63 17.66 0.21
CA ALA A 95 3.77 18.84 0.38
C ALA A 95 2.83 18.73 1.61
N GLY A 96 2.84 17.60 2.32
CA GLY A 96 2.10 17.39 3.56
C GLY A 96 0.67 16.91 3.38
N ARG A 97 0.22 16.60 2.14
CA ARG A 97 -1.12 16.05 1.90
C ARG A 97 -1.19 14.61 2.39
N TYR A 98 -2.27 14.25 3.06
CA TYR A 98 -2.50 12.88 3.51
C TYR A 98 -3.39 12.17 2.50
N LEU A 99 -2.89 11.11 1.86
CA LEU A 99 -3.61 10.39 0.82
C LEU A 99 -4.07 9.01 1.29
N PHE A 100 -5.35 8.72 1.05
CA PHE A 100 -5.91 7.39 1.05
C PHE A 100 -5.85 6.84 -0.37
N VAL A 101 -5.11 5.75 -0.57
CA VAL A 101 -4.94 5.12 -1.88
C VAL A 101 -5.38 3.67 -1.81
N VAL A 102 -6.14 3.20 -2.80
CA VAL A 102 -6.46 1.78 -2.95
C VAL A 102 -5.71 1.24 -4.14
N ILE A 103 -4.91 0.21 -3.91
CA ILE A 103 -4.16 -0.49 -4.95
C ILE A 103 -4.64 -1.92 -5.09
N THR A 104 -4.51 -2.45 -6.30
CA THR A 104 -4.70 -3.87 -6.58
C THR A 104 -3.46 -4.45 -7.26
N PRO A 105 -2.98 -5.66 -6.87
CA PRO A 105 -1.89 -6.32 -7.56
C PRO A 105 -2.23 -6.57 -9.03
N LEU A 106 -1.28 -6.28 -9.94
CA LEU A 106 -1.43 -6.59 -11.37
C LEU A 106 -0.43 -7.68 -11.78
N THR A 107 0.84 -7.50 -11.43
CA THR A 107 1.91 -8.49 -11.66
C THR A 107 2.76 -8.62 -10.40
N HIS A 108 3.81 -9.44 -10.43
CA HIS A 108 4.71 -9.64 -9.29
C HIS A 108 5.35 -8.35 -8.77
N ARG A 109 5.51 -7.32 -9.62
CA ARG A 109 6.19 -6.07 -9.28
C ARG A 109 5.37 -4.81 -9.53
N SER A 110 4.16 -4.94 -10.08
CA SER A 110 3.31 -3.79 -10.42
C SER A 110 1.95 -3.85 -9.75
N VAL A 111 1.47 -2.69 -9.34
CA VAL A 111 0.12 -2.49 -8.84
C VAL A 111 -0.63 -1.52 -9.74
N ARG A 112 -1.96 -1.56 -9.68
CA ARG A 112 -2.83 -0.55 -10.27
C ARG A 112 -3.53 0.24 -9.18
N VAL A 113 -3.57 1.56 -9.33
CA VAL A 113 -4.37 2.42 -8.47
C VAL A 113 -5.83 2.32 -8.88
N VAL A 114 -6.66 1.90 -7.94
CA VAL A 114 -8.12 1.83 -8.07
C VAL A 114 -8.74 3.18 -7.75
N THR A 115 -8.30 3.82 -6.67
CA THR A 115 -8.70 5.18 -6.28
C THR A 115 -7.64 5.83 -5.41
N ALA A 116 -7.59 7.16 -5.41
CA ALA A 116 -6.78 7.97 -4.53
C ALA A 116 -7.54 9.25 -4.20
N ARG A 117 -7.53 9.65 -2.92
CA ARG A 117 -8.19 10.86 -2.43
C ARG A 117 -7.49 11.37 -1.18
N ASP A 118 -7.82 12.59 -0.76
CA ASP A 118 -7.43 13.06 0.57
C ASP A 118 -8.07 12.17 1.66
N MET A 119 -7.29 11.94 2.73
CA MET A 119 -7.79 11.31 3.95
C MET A 119 -8.77 12.23 4.67
N ASP A 120 -9.80 11.65 5.28
CA ASP A 120 -10.63 12.38 6.23
C ASP A 120 -9.94 12.56 7.59
N LYS A 121 -10.55 13.35 8.50
CA LYS A 121 -9.98 13.64 9.82
C LYS A 121 -9.72 12.37 10.65
N SER A 122 -10.59 11.38 10.55
CA SER A 122 -10.47 10.11 11.28
C SER A 122 -9.35 9.23 10.73
N GLU A 123 -9.19 9.21 9.41
CA GLU A 123 -8.12 8.52 8.69
C GLU A 123 -6.76 9.15 8.98
N ILE A 124 -6.68 10.48 9.01
CA ILE A 124 -5.45 11.20 9.40
C ILE A 124 -5.06 10.85 10.84
N ALA A 125 -6.01 10.88 11.78
CA ALA A 125 -5.75 10.51 13.17
C ALA A 125 -5.30 9.05 13.29
N TYR A 126 -5.95 8.15 12.56
CA TYR A 126 -5.59 6.73 12.47
C TYR A 126 -4.17 6.53 11.93
N TYR A 127 -3.79 7.26 10.87
CA TYR A 127 -2.47 7.19 10.24
C TYR A 127 -1.39 7.72 11.19
N LYS A 128 -1.59 8.92 11.76
CA LYS A 128 -0.65 9.53 12.72
C LYS A 128 -0.40 8.66 13.95
N LYS A 129 -1.41 7.93 14.44
CA LYS A 129 -1.25 7.00 15.57
C LYS A 129 -0.33 5.82 15.24
N ARG A 130 -0.27 5.39 13.99
CA ARG A 130 0.52 4.24 13.54
C ARG A 130 1.91 4.57 13.02
N ARG A 131 2.14 5.86 12.70
CA ARG A 131 3.47 6.36 12.32
C ARG A 131 4.38 6.61 13.54
N ARG A 132 3.83 6.63 14.76
CA ARG A 132 4.56 6.69 16.03
C ARG A 132 4.96 5.30 16.48
#